data_AF-A0A1I4RAY7-F1
#
_entry.id   AF-A0A1I4RAY7-F1
#
_cell.length_a   1.000
_cell.length_b   1.000
_cell.length_c   1.000
_cell.angle_alpha   90.00
_cell.angle_beta   90.00
_cell.angle_gamma   90.00
#
_symmetry.space_group_name_H-M   'P 1'
#
loop_
_entity.id
_entity.type
_entity.pdbx_description
1 polymer ?
#
loop_
_entity_poly.entity_id
_entity_poly.type
_entity_poly.pdbx_seq_one_letter_code
_entity_poly.pdbx_strand_id
1 'polypeptide(L)'
;MKQDLVRILRDIFTSSGYDVTDSFRYDLVAEKNGSKTFIKLTYDPDTAELIDFAGQITDGNGLYVVAGDINNSIIAQASSSGISIWGRDDIALMIGRAVLADMEGTTSELDLFAGVVKKPVSKVDEVAQEAINAIFGTGSSTLVEQKALEEPQVSLAEKPPSHPVERVAEVKFYRPGAMSSARPPVEPEVQYEASIPEPVVQEYREEPVNVAPPVPQSRVPDDSIVMSLHSSPVNISQERAFSIAAPHVRGANAAILKFVPFWKYNYSLSVEHRYRSKIIDISGDGSGCLNALNGNVETMHLDDIQKTVSVPNVEYDVKMPVTTEEEANKQLLDMVVDEYTRDLRFDATKGDAIISEHKRFKPAASDINLNVELVYVPIWEIKGQRNSVEINAYSGEVLQNPVDDDVEFV
;
A
#
# COMPACT_ATOMS: atom_id res chain seq x y z
N MET A 1 -1.76 -2.99 -10.56
CA MET A 1 -0.59 -3.84 -10.27
C MET A 1 -0.34 -4.95 -11.31
N LYS A 2 -1.20 -5.99 -11.46
CA LYS A 2 -0.95 -7.07 -12.46
C LYS A 2 -0.80 -6.53 -13.89
N GLN A 3 -1.68 -5.60 -14.26
CA GLN A 3 -1.67 -4.97 -15.58
C GLN A 3 -0.41 -4.12 -15.84
N ASP A 4 0.09 -3.41 -14.82
CA ASP A 4 1.30 -2.58 -14.93
C ASP A 4 2.53 -3.43 -15.19
N LEU A 5 2.66 -4.55 -14.49
CA LEU A 5 3.78 -5.47 -14.66
C LEU A 5 3.72 -6.19 -16.01
N VAL A 6 2.53 -6.56 -16.49
CA VAL A 6 2.34 -7.07 -17.85
C VAL A 6 2.76 -6.04 -18.89
N ARG A 7 2.44 -4.76 -18.70
CA ARG A 7 2.86 -3.67 -19.59
C ARG A 7 4.39 -3.53 -19.61
N ILE A 8 5.01 -3.51 -18.45
CA ILE A 8 6.48 -3.45 -18.33
C ILE A 8 7.15 -4.63 -19.03
N LEU A 9 6.66 -5.85 -18.80
CA LEU A 9 7.19 -7.05 -19.47
C LEU A 9 7.02 -6.95 -20.99
N ARG A 10 5.85 -6.51 -21.46
CA ARG A 10 5.63 -6.29 -22.89
C ARG A 10 6.64 -5.31 -23.48
N ASP A 11 6.88 -4.19 -22.81
CA ASP A 11 7.82 -3.17 -23.26
C ASP A 11 9.25 -3.73 -23.31
N ILE A 12 9.68 -4.47 -22.27
CA ILE A 12 11.01 -5.10 -22.23
C ILE A 12 11.20 -6.09 -23.38
N PHE A 13 10.24 -7.00 -23.58
CA PHE A 13 10.32 -8.01 -24.64
C PHE A 13 10.27 -7.36 -26.02
N THR A 14 9.39 -6.38 -26.24
CA THR A 14 9.28 -5.67 -27.52
C THR A 14 10.56 -4.89 -27.85
N SER A 15 11.10 -4.14 -26.89
CA SER A 15 12.38 -3.42 -27.05
C SER A 15 13.54 -4.38 -27.29
N SER A 16 13.47 -5.58 -26.72
CA SER A 16 14.44 -6.65 -26.96
C SER A 16 14.25 -7.37 -28.29
N GLY A 17 13.35 -6.91 -29.16
CA GLY A 17 13.12 -7.45 -30.50
C GLY A 17 12.28 -8.73 -30.53
N TYR A 18 11.47 -9.00 -29.51
CA TYR A 18 10.43 -10.03 -29.56
C TYR A 18 9.13 -9.45 -30.12
N ASP A 19 8.38 -10.25 -30.87
CA ASP A 19 6.98 -9.99 -31.19
C ASP A 19 6.11 -10.50 -30.05
N VAL A 20 5.36 -9.63 -29.39
CA VAL A 20 4.62 -9.94 -28.16
C VAL A 20 3.11 -9.87 -28.41
N THR A 21 2.41 -10.95 -28.07
CA THR A 21 0.95 -11.07 -28.20
C THR A 21 0.30 -11.40 -26.87
N ASP A 22 -0.88 -10.83 -26.63
CA ASP A 22 -1.67 -11.13 -25.44
C ASP A 22 -2.32 -12.51 -25.55
N SER A 23 -2.31 -13.26 -24.44
CA SER A 23 -2.92 -14.58 -24.38
C SER A 23 -3.81 -14.72 -23.15
N PHE A 24 -5.06 -15.08 -23.37
CA PHE A 24 -5.99 -15.43 -22.29
C PHE A 24 -5.54 -16.64 -21.46
N ARG A 25 -4.67 -17.50 -22.01
CA ARG A 25 -4.19 -18.71 -21.31
C ARG A 25 -2.87 -18.49 -20.55
N TYR A 26 -2.04 -17.57 -21.03
CA TYR A 26 -0.65 -17.46 -20.60
C TYR A 26 -0.24 -16.03 -20.27
N ASP A 27 -1.16 -15.09 -20.09
CA ASP A 27 -0.91 -13.64 -20.00
C ASP A 27 -0.24 -13.04 -21.26
N LEU A 28 0.99 -13.44 -21.60
CA LEU A 28 1.74 -13.02 -22.79
C LEU A 28 2.39 -14.20 -23.55
N VAL A 29 2.58 -14.01 -24.86
CA VAL A 29 3.38 -14.89 -25.71
C VAL A 29 4.37 -14.03 -26.50
N ALA A 30 5.66 -14.26 -26.29
CA ALA A 30 6.74 -13.54 -26.96
C ALA A 30 7.45 -14.46 -27.97
N GLU A 31 7.61 -14.02 -29.21
CA GLU A 31 8.25 -14.77 -30.29
C GLU A 31 9.48 -14.02 -30.82
N LYS A 32 10.63 -14.68 -30.86
CA LYS A 32 11.85 -14.14 -31.49
C LYS A 32 12.58 -15.24 -32.24
N ASN A 33 12.97 -14.98 -33.48
CA ASN A 33 13.69 -15.93 -34.34
C ASN A 33 12.98 -17.31 -34.47
N GLY A 34 11.64 -17.32 -34.49
CA GLY A 34 10.83 -18.54 -34.58
C GLY A 34 10.74 -19.34 -33.27
N SER A 35 11.33 -18.86 -32.18
CA SER A 35 11.20 -19.46 -30.84
C SER A 35 10.13 -18.71 -30.03
N LYS A 36 9.13 -19.44 -29.54
CA LYS A 36 8.05 -18.90 -28.71
C LYS A 36 8.36 -19.05 -27.22
N THR A 37 8.02 -18.03 -26.46
CA THR A 37 8.08 -18.02 -25.00
C THR A 37 6.68 -17.69 -24.47
N PHE A 38 6.12 -18.59 -23.69
CA PHE A 38 4.83 -18.40 -23.01
C PHE A 38 5.12 -17.84 -21.61
N ILE A 39 4.50 -16.71 -21.23
CA ILE A 39 4.93 -15.92 -20.06
C ILE A 39 3.77 -15.73 -19.09
N LYS A 40 3.65 -16.62 -18.10
CA LYS A 40 2.58 -16.55 -17.10
C LYS A 40 2.99 -15.73 -15.89
N LEU A 41 2.13 -14.82 -15.44
CA LEU A 41 2.37 -13.89 -14.32
C LEU A 41 1.46 -14.21 -13.13
N THR A 42 2.07 -14.43 -11.96
CA THR A 42 1.36 -14.70 -10.70
C THR A 42 1.92 -13.87 -9.53
N TYR A 43 1.05 -13.63 -8.53
CA TYR A 43 1.41 -12.99 -7.27
C TYR A 43 1.50 -14.03 -6.15
N ASP A 44 0.60 -15.01 -6.16
CA ASP A 44 0.54 -16.12 -5.22
C ASP A 44 0.82 -17.42 -5.98
N PRO A 45 2.10 -17.82 -6.10
CA PRO A 45 2.47 -18.94 -6.95
C PRO A 45 1.98 -20.26 -6.34
N ASP A 46 1.27 -21.05 -7.13
CA ASP A 46 0.79 -22.38 -6.75
C ASP A 46 1.47 -23.47 -7.58
N THR A 47 1.76 -24.60 -6.91
CA THR A 47 2.44 -25.74 -7.54
C THR A 47 1.53 -26.43 -8.56
N ALA A 48 0.22 -26.51 -8.29
CA ALA A 48 -0.71 -27.12 -9.25
C ALA A 48 -0.88 -26.24 -10.50
N GLU A 49 -0.95 -24.91 -10.32
CA GLU A 49 -0.97 -23.96 -11.43
C GLU A 49 0.29 -24.03 -12.30
N LEU A 50 1.47 -24.14 -11.69
CA LEU A 50 2.74 -24.29 -12.40
C LEU A 50 2.79 -25.59 -13.23
N ILE A 51 2.29 -26.70 -12.68
CA ILE A 51 2.22 -27.99 -13.38
C ILE A 51 1.26 -27.91 -14.56
N ASP A 52 0.08 -27.32 -14.36
CA ASP A 52 -0.90 -27.11 -15.44
C ASP A 52 -0.31 -26.22 -16.54
N PHE A 53 0.34 -25.12 -16.17
CA PHE A 53 1.04 -24.25 -17.11
C PHE A 53 2.11 -25.00 -17.90
N ALA A 54 2.96 -25.77 -17.24
CA ALA A 54 4.00 -26.55 -17.91
C ALA A 54 3.41 -27.60 -18.87
N GLY A 55 2.31 -28.26 -18.47
CA GLY A 55 1.63 -29.27 -19.29
C GLY A 55 0.96 -28.70 -20.54
N GLN A 56 0.67 -27.40 -20.57
CA GLN A 56 0.05 -26.72 -21.71
C GLN A 56 1.05 -26.24 -22.77
N ILE A 57 2.35 -26.25 -22.46
CA ILE A 57 3.40 -25.82 -23.38
C ILE A 57 3.85 -27.00 -24.22
N THR A 58 3.45 -27.03 -25.49
CA THR A 58 3.78 -28.12 -26.41
C THR A 58 4.96 -27.80 -27.34
N ASP A 59 5.19 -26.52 -27.64
CA ASP A 59 6.25 -26.07 -28.56
C ASP A 59 6.69 -24.64 -28.22
N GLY A 60 7.80 -24.53 -27.47
CA GLY A 60 8.36 -23.27 -26.98
C GLY A 60 8.88 -23.35 -25.55
N ASN A 61 9.32 -22.21 -25.02
CA ASN A 61 9.83 -22.08 -23.65
C ASN A 61 8.73 -21.55 -22.73
N GLY A 62 8.70 -22.04 -21.49
CA GLY A 62 7.86 -21.47 -20.45
C GLY A 62 8.64 -20.50 -19.58
N LEU A 63 8.06 -19.33 -19.34
CA LEU A 63 8.52 -18.35 -18.37
C LEU A 63 7.41 -18.13 -17.34
N TYR A 64 7.72 -18.37 -16.08
CA TYR A 64 6.81 -18.18 -14.95
C TYR A 64 7.33 -17.01 -14.11
N VAL A 65 6.62 -15.90 -14.16
CA VAL A 65 7.00 -14.64 -13.51
C VAL A 65 6.22 -14.51 -12.21
N VAL A 66 6.94 -14.32 -11.11
CA VAL A 66 6.35 -14.22 -9.77
C VAL A 66 6.71 -12.90 -9.13
N ALA A 67 5.68 -12.10 -8.81
CA ALA A 67 5.83 -10.80 -8.16
C ALA A 67 5.77 -10.87 -6.61
N GLY A 68 5.21 -11.95 -6.06
CA GLY A 68 5.17 -12.24 -4.63
C GLY A 68 6.33 -13.14 -4.15
N ASP A 69 6.09 -13.86 -3.06
CA ASP A 69 7.10 -14.72 -2.44
C ASP A 69 7.23 -16.06 -3.18
N ILE A 70 8.47 -16.44 -3.50
CA ILE A 70 8.78 -17.73 -4.13
C ILE A 70 9.26 -18.72 -3.06
N ASN A 71 8.62 -19.88 -3.03
CA ASN A 71 9.05 -21.01 -2.21
C ASN A 71 9.98 -21.96 -2.98
N ASN A 72 10.90 -22.61 -2.26
CA ASN A 72 11.86 -23.56 -2.84
C ASN A 72 11.19 -24.75 -3.56
N SER A 73 9.99 -25.15 -3.16
CA SER A 73 9.21 -26.19 -3.83
C SER A 73 8.85 -25.81 -5.27
N ILE A 74 8.49 -24.54 -5.50
CA ILE A 74 8.08 -24.01 -6.80
C ILE A 74 9.29 -23.91 -7.73
N ILE A 75 10.45 -23.46 -7.19
CA ILE A 75 11.72 -23.45 -7.93
C ILE A 75 12.11 -24.86 -8.39
N ALA A 76 12.06 -25.83 -7.48
CA ALA A 76 12.38 -27.22 -7.79
C ALA A 76 11.44 -27.79 -8.85
N GLN A 77 10.13 -27.51 -8.72
CA GLN A 77 9.12 -27.99 -9.64
C GLN A 77 9.27 -27.38 -11.04
N ALA A 78 9.50 -26.07 -11.16
CA ALA A 78 9.68 -25.42 -12.45
C ALA A 78 10.94 -25.93 -13.16
N SER A 79 12.03 -26.09 -12.40
CA SER A 79 13.28 -26.68 -12.91
C SER A 79 13.05 -28.10 -13.46
N SER A 80 12.27 -28.93 -12.75
CA SER A 80 11.94 -30.28 -13.22
C SER A 80 11.02 -30.31 -14.46
N SER A 81 10.26 -29.23 -14.66
CA SER A 81 9.29 -29.10 -15.77
C SER A 81 9.85 -28.30 -16.95
N GLY A 82 11.12 -27.88 -16.90
CA GLY A 82 11.77 -27.09 -17.97
C GLY A 82 11.27 -25.65 -18.06
N ILE A 83 10.68 -25.11 -16.99
CA ILE A 83 10.13 -23.75 -16.93
C ILE A 83 11.15 -22.81 -16.29
N SER A 84 11.41 -21.69 -16.95
CA SER A 84 12.21 -20.60 -16.37
C SER A 84 11.37 -19.85 -15.35
N ILE A 85 11.92 -19.54 -14.17
CA ILE A 85 11.26 -18.67 -13.19
C ILE A 85 11.98 -17.33 -13.14
N TRP A 86 11.21 -16.24 -13.17
CA TRP A 86 11.68 -14.92 -12.76
C TRP A 86 10.98 -14.49 -11.47
N GLY A 87 11.75 -14.35 -10.39
CA GLY A 87 11.29 -13.72 -9.16
C GLY A 87 11.47 -12.19 -9.20
N ARG A 88 11.17 -11.53 -8.08
CA ARG A 88 11.28 -10.07 -7.94
C ARG A 88 12.66 -9.53 -8.32
N ASP A 89 13.74 -10.17 -7.87
CA ASP A 89 15.11 -9.75 -8.17
C ASP A 89 15.46 -9.92 -9.65
N ASP A 90 14.98 -11.00 -10.27
CA ASP A 90 15.18 -11.26 -11.69
C ASP A 90 14.43 -10.22 -12.53
N ILE A 91 13.19 -9.89 -12.16
CA ILE A 91 12.38 -8.85 -12.81
C ILE A 91 13.08 -7.49 -12.68
N ALA A 92 13.52 -7.12 -11.48
CA ALA A 92 14.21 -5.85 -11.24
C ALA A 92 15.51 -5.75 -12.05
N LEU A 93 16.29 -6.84 -12.11
CA LEU A 93 17.49 -6.94 -12.94
C LEU A 93 17.17 -6.77 -14.43
N MET A 94 16.12 -7.43 -14.92
CA MET A 94 15.72 -7.35 -16.33
C MET A 94 15.20 -5.96 -16.71
N ILE A 95 14.43 -5.30 -15.84
CA ILE A 95 14.05 -3.90 -16.00
C ILE A 95 15.29 -3.02 -16.09
N GLY A 96 16.22 -3.16 -15.14
CA GLY A 96 17.45 -2.36 -15.12
C GLY A 96 18.29 -2.55 -16.39
N ARG A 97 18.46 -3.79 -16.85
CA ARG A 97 19.18 -4.10 -18.10
C ARG A 97 18.48 -3.53 -19.33
N ALA A 98 17.15 -3.60 -19.38
CA ALA A 98 16.38 -3.04 -20.49
C ALA A 98 16.51 -1.51 -20.56
N VAL A 99 16.45 -0.82 -19.42
CA VAL A 99 16.63 0.64 -19.35
C VAL A 99 18.04 1.05 -19.78
N LEU A 100 19.08 0.35 -19.31
CA LEU A 100 20.46 0.62 -19.71
C LEU A 100 20.67 0.40 -21.21
N ALA A 101 20.17 -0.71 -21.75
CA ALA A 101 20.28 -1.01 -23.17
C ALA A 101 19.51 0.01 -24.03
N ASP A 102 18.41 0.59 -23.53
CA ASP A 102 17.67 1.66 -24.19
C ASP A 102 18.48 2.95 -24.27
N MET A 103 19.16 3.32 -23.18
CA MET A 103 20.08 4.45 -23.17
C MET A 103 21.28 4.27 -24.12
N GLU A 104 21.75 3.04 -24.28
CA GLU A 104 22.88 2.68 -25.15
C GLU A 104 22.48 2.42 -26.61
N GLY A 105 21.18 2.30 -26.91
CA GLY A 105 20.66 1.95 -28.22
C GLY A 105 20.90 0.49 -28.63
N THR A 106 21.18 -0.40 -27.67
CA THR A 106 21.55 -1.82 -27.87
C THR A 106 20.43 -2.79 -27.44
N THR A 107 19.23 -2.30 -27.18
CA THR A 107 18.07 -3.09 -26.69
C THR A 107 17.81 -4.36 -27.48
N SER A 108 17.93 -4.32 -28.80
CA SER A 108 17.67 -5.46 -29.69
C SER A 108 18.64 -6.64 -29.51
N GLU A 109 19.83 -6.38 -28.95
CA GLU A 109 20.87 -7.37 -28.64
C GLU A 109 20.74 -7.92 -27.22
N LEU A 110 19.78 -7.43 -26.43
CA LEU A 110 19.57 -7.87 -25.06
C LEU A 110 19.12 -9.34 -25.01
N ASP A 111 19.97 -10.18 -24.43
CA ASP A 111 19.60 -11.55 -24.09
C ASP A 111 18.89 -11.58 -22.74
N LEU A 112 17.58 -11.82 -22.81
CA LEU A 112 16.68 -11.90 -21.66
C LEU A 112 16.88 -13.16 -20.82
N PHE A 113 17.56 -14.19 -21.33
CA PHE A 113 17.71 -15.48 -20.67
C PHE A 113 19.17 -15.84 -20.32
N ALA A 114 20.17 -15.17 -20.90
CA ALA A 114 21.60 -15.45 -20.65
C ALA A 114 22.09 -15.25 -19.20
N GLY A 115 21.31 -14.57 -18.34
CA GLY A 115 21.72 -14.22 -16.97
C GLY A 115 21.13 -15.07 -15.85
N VAL A 116 20.17 -15.95 -16.12
CA VAL A 116 19.34 -16.58 -15.05
C VAL A 116 19.92 -17.91 -14.56
N VAL A 117 21.15 -18.26 -14.94
CA VAL A 117 21.82 -19.45 -14.42
C VAL A 117 22.32 -19.17 -13.00
N LYS A 118 21.47 -19.46 -12.01
CA LYS A 118 21.90 -19.58 -10.60
C LYS A 118 22.94 -20.70 -10.51
N LYS A 119 24.22 -20.34 -10.52
CA LYS A 119 25.27 -21.24 -10.03
C LYS A 119 24.92 -21.60 -8.58
N PRO A 120 25.04 -22.88 -8.17
CA PRO A 120 24.89 -23.24 -6.78
C PRO A 120 25.90 -22.44 -5.96
N VAL A 121 25.40 -21.73 -4.94
CA VAL A 121 26.17 -20.82 -4.09
C VAL A 121 27.44 -21.54 -3.61
N SER A 122 28.59 -21.01 -4.01
CA SER A 122 29.87 -21.52 -3.53
C SER A 122 30.19 -20.86 -2.20
N LYS A 123 30.86 -21.57 -1.29
CA LYS A 123 31.27 -21.14 0.06
C LYS A 123 32.08 -19.81 0.11
N VAL A 124 32.49 -19.29 -1.04
CA VAL A 124 33.22 -18.01 -1.16
C VAL A 124 32.26 -16.81 -1.12
N ASP A 125 31.01 -16.98 -1.58
CA ASP A 125 30.00 -15.91 -1.59
C ASP A 125 29.41 -15.68 -0.19
N GLU A 126 29.35 -16.70 0.67
CA GLU A 126 28.99 -16.56 2.09
C GLU A 126 29.95 -15.62 2.83
N VAL A 127 31.26 -15.74 2.57
CA VAL A 127 32.29 -14.91 3.20
C VAL A 127 32.24 -13.47 2.70
N ALA A 128 31.92 -13.27 1.42
CA ALA A 128 31.74 -11.93 0.85
C ALA A 128 30.47 -11.25 1.40
N GLN A 129 29.39 -12.01 1.57
CA GLN A 129 28.13 -11.51 2.11
C GLN A 129 28.24 -11.24 3.62
N GLU A 130 29.01 -12.04 4.35
CA GLU A 130 29.35 -11.80 5.76
C GLU A 130 30.25 -10.56 5.95
N ALA A 131 31.19 -10.32 5.04
CA ALA A 131 32.01 -9.11 5.03
C ALA A 131 31.20 -7.84 4.72
N ILE A 132 30.24 -7.92 3.80
CA ILE A 132 29.33 -6.79 3.49
C ILE A 132 28.40 -6.53 4.69
N ASN A 133 27.90 -7.57 5.36
CA ASN A 133 27.05 -7.43 6.55
C ASN A 133 27.82 -6.86 7.76
N ALA A 134 29.13 -7.09 7.85
CA ALA A 134 29.99 -6.47 8.86
C ALA A 134 30.24 -4.97 8.61
N ILE A 135 30.25 -4.53 7.35
CA ILE A 135 30.39 -3.10 6.98
C ILE A 135 29.08 -2.32 7.20
N PHE A 136 27.93 -2.96 6.98
CA PHE A 136 26.60 -2.33 7.12
C PHE A 136 25.91 -2.58 8.48
N GLY A 137 26.57 -3.24 9.43
CA GLY A 137 26.18 -3.24 10.85
C GLY A 137 24.90 -4.01 11.19
N THR A 138 24.54 -5.04 10.42
CA THR A 138 23.33 -5.85 10.67
C THR A 138 23.61 -7.24 11.26
N GLY A 139 24.87 -7.65 11.39
CA GLY A 139 25.25 -8.94 11.98
C GLY A 139 25.85 -8.82 13.39
N SER A 140 25.23 -9.47 14.38
CA SER A 140 25.90 -9.80 15.65
C SER A 140 26.75 -11.05 15.41
N SER A 141 28.08 -10.95 15.58
CA SER A 141 28.98 -12.11 15.58
C SER A 141 29.99 -11.99 16.73
N THR A 142 30.02 -13.00 17.58
CA THR A 142 30.70 -13.09 18.88
C THR A 142 32.18 -13.50 18.78
N LEU A 143 32.86 -13.21 17.67
CA LEU A 143 34.23 -13.71 17.42
C LEU A 143 35.31 -12.64 17.19
N VAL A 144 35.00 -11.35 17.31
CA VAL A 144 35.98 -10.26 17.12
C VAL A 144 36.53 -9.67 18.43
N GLU A 145 36.00 -10.06 19.60
CA GLU A 145 36.43 -9.49 20.89
C GLU A 145 37.82 -9.93 21.39
N GLN A 146 38.50 -10.88 20.75
CA GLN A 146 39.78 -11.40 21.28
C GLN A 146 41.05 -10.76 20.74
N LYS A 147 40.98 -9.66 19.96
CA LYS A 147 42.21 -9.08 19.37
C LYS A 147 42.40 -7.56 19.49
N ALA A 148 41.60 -6.90 20.35
CA ALA A 148 41.71 -5.45 20.57
C ALA A 148 42.36 -5.06 21.92
N LEU A 149 42.96 -6.01 22.64
CA LEU A 149 43.70 -5.76 23.88
C LEU A 149 45.21 -5.95 23.65
N GLU A 150 45.85 -4.95 23.03
CA GLU A 150 47.30 -4.69 23.12
C GLU A 150 47.59 -3.27 22.59
N GLU A 151 47.38 -2.27 23.46
CA GLU A 151 48.12 -1.01 23.70
C GLU A 151 48.65 -0.08 22.56
N PRO A 152 49.07 1.19 22.82
CA PRO A 152 48.71 2.14 23.88
C PRO A 152 48.38 3.58 23.38
N GLN A 153 48.06 4.42 24.36
CA GLN A 153 47.58 5.81 24.38
C GLN A 153 48.35 6.87 23.56
N VAL A 154 47.61 7.85 23.01
CA VAL A 154 48.07 9.26 22.85
C VAL A 154 46.92 10.24 23.17
N SER A 155 47.31 11.35 23.78
CA SER A 155 46.59 12.32 24.62
C SER A 155 45.74 13.41 23.93
N LEU A 156 44.67 13.76 24.66
CA LEU A 156 43.99 15.06 24.88
C LEU A 156 44.41 16.32 24.07
N ALA A 157 43.41 17.03 23.55
CA ALA A 157 43.38 18.49 23.45
C ALA A 157 41.93 19.03 23.56
N GLU A 158 41.70 19.95 24.49
CA GLU A 158 40.43 20.68 24.72
C GLU A 158 40.35 21.98 23.90
N LYS A 159 39.13 22.39 23.52
CA LYS A 159 38.75 23.80 23.24
C LYS A 159 37.21 23.98 23.19
N PRO A 160 36.66 25.21 23.22
CA PRO A 160 36.15 25.94 24.40
C PRO A 160 34.60 26.16 24.34
N PRO A 161 33.94 26.83 25.31
CA PRO A 161 32.49 26.76 25.48
C PRO A 161 31.71 27.76 24.62
N SER A 162 30.58 27.34 24.07
CA SER A 162 29.62 28.19 23.35
C SER A 162 28.42 28.57 24.22
N HIS A 163 28.04 29.84 24.15
CA HIS A 163 26.98 30.52 24.90
C HIS A 163 25.55 29.99 24.63
N PRO A 164 24.60 30.21 25.57
CA PRO A 164 23.22 29.74 25.44
C PRO A 164 22.40 30.64 24.52
N VAL A 165 21.68 30.02 23.57
CA VAL A 165 20.68 30.70 22.74
C VAL A 165 19.30 30.60 23.40
N GLU A 166 18.64 31.75 23.36
CA GLU A 166 17.41 32.17 24.00
C GLU A 166 16.18 31.40 23.50
N ARG A 167 15.40 30.82 24.44
CA ARG A 167 14.12 30.15 24.15
C ARG A 167 13.04 31.19 23.86
N VAL A 168 12.40 31.09 22.71
CA VAL A 168 11.20 31.88 22.38
C VAL A 168 9.95 31.01 22.56
N ALA A 169 9.19 31.36 23.59
CA ALA A 169 7.74 31.24 23.81
C ALA A 169 6.99 29.95 23.39
N GLU A 170 6.81 29.05 24.35
CA GLU A 170 5.67 28.12 24.41
C GLU A 170 4.37 28.86 24.76
N VAL A 171 3.28 28.61 24.05
CA VAL A 171 1.93 29.07 24.42
C VAL A 171 0.93 27.91 24.49
N LYS A 172 0.74 27.47 25.74
CA LYS A 172 -0.51 27.18 26.48
C LYS A 172 -1.55 26.17 25.97
N PHE A 173 -1.59 25.08 26.73
CA PHE A 173 -2.68 24.15 27.04
C PHE A 173 -4.05 24.80 27.34
N TYR A 174 -5.14 24.16 26.89
CA TYR A 174 -6.50 24.37 27.41
C TYR A 174 -7.09 23.05 27.91
N ARG A 175 -7.43 22.99 29.21
CA ARG A 175 -8.16 21.90 29.87
C ARG A 175 -9.34 22.53 30.61
N PRO A 176 -10.61 22.30 30.23
CA PRO A 176 -11.73 22.72 31.04
C PRO A 176 -11.92 21.72 32.20
N GLY A 177 -11.65 22.19 33.42
CA GLY A 177 -12.00 21.50 34.65
C GLY A 177 -13.48 21.71 35.00
N ALA A 178 -14.10 20.64 35.47
CA ALA A 178 -15.44 20.64 36.04
C ALA A 178 -15.53 21.54 37.28
N MET A 179 -16.59 22.35 37.37
CA MET A 179 -17.13 22.80 38.65
C MET A 179 -18.66 22.81 38.65
N SER A 180 -19.13 22.42 39.83
CA SER A 180 -20.49 22.12 40.26
C SER A 180 -21.37 23.35 40.48
N SER A 181 -22.67 23.12 40.33
CA SER A 181 -23.81 23.71 41.07
C SER A 181 -24.01 25.23 41.08
N ALA A 182 -25.09 25.68 40.44
CA ALA A 182 -26.03 26.64 41.04
C ALA A 182 -27.44 26.50 40.40
N ARG A 183 -28.43 26.19 41.26
CA ARG A 183 -29.88 26.31 41.01
C ARG A 183 -30.26 27.80 40.89
N PRO A 184 -31.34 28.14 40.16
CA PRO A 184 -32.48 28.76 40.87
C PRO A 184 -33.85 28.34 40.23
N PRO A 185 -35.00 28.99 40.54
CA PRO A 185 -36.05 28.45 41.39
C PRO A 185 -37.30 27.96 40.63
N VAL A 186 -38.12 27.18 41.34
CA VAL A 186 -39.43 26.65 40.92
C VAL A 186 -40.53 27.65 41.26
N GLU A 187 -41.54 27.79 40.38
CA GLU A 187 -43.01 27.78 40.64
C GLU A 187 -43.81 28.45 39.48
N PRO A 188 -45.13 28.19 39.30
CA PRO A 188 -45.94 27.05 39.70
C PRO A 188 -46.82 26.47 38.56
N GLU A 189 -47.60 25.45 38.95
CA GLU A 189 -48.49 24.54 38.25
C GLU A 189 -49.52 25.12 37.27
N VAL A 190 -49.83 24.37 36.21
CA VAL A 190 -51.18 24.28 35.64
C VAL A 190 -51.52 22.82 35.37
N GLN A 191 -52.61 22.39 35.98
CA GLN A 191 -53.22 21.06 35.92
C GLN A 191 -53.83 20.79 34.55
N TYR A 192 -53.68 19.55 34.06
CA TYR A 192 -54.63 18.94 33.12
C TYR A 192 -54.92 17.50 33.56
N GLU A 193 -56.13 17.29 34.08
CA GLU A 193 -56.76 15.97 34.20
C GLU A 193 -57.17 15.47 32.81
N ALA A 194 -56.87 14.19 32.51
CA ALA A 194 -57.78 13.33 31.74
C ALA A 194 -57.33 11.86 31.81
N SER A 195 -58.09 11.08 32.59
CA SER A 195 -58.68 9.79 32.21
C SER A 195 -57.75 8.64 31.76
N ILE A 196 -57.39 7.77 32.71
CA ILE A 196 -56.93 6.39 32.44
C ILE A 196 -58.11 5.45 32.74
N PRO A 197 -58.57 4.61 31.79
CA PRO A 197 -59.39 3.44 32.12
C PRO A 197 -58.48 2.23 32.44
N GLU A 198 -58.79 1.54 33.53
CA GLU A 198 -58.16 0.29 33.94
C GLU A 198 -58.28 -0.81 32.86
N PRO A 199 -57.23 -1.65 32.70
CA PRO A 199 -57.40 -2.99 32.16
C PRO A 199 -57.03 -4.07 33.19
N VAL A 200 -58.06 -4.84 33.54
CA VAL A 200 -58.12 -6.30 33.71
C VAL A 200 -56.77 -7.03 33.85
N VAL A 201 -56.54 -7.56 35.05
CA VAL A 201 -55.48 -8.52 35.38
C VAL A 201 -55.76 -9.84 34.67
N GLN A 202 -54.89 -10.24 33.73
CA GLN A 202 -54.78 -11.62 33.25
C GLN A 202 -53.41 -12.17 33.64
N GLU A 203 -53.46 -13.24 34.41
CA GLU A 203 -52.34 -13.99 34.95
C GLU A 203 -51.72 -14.84 33.84
N TYR A 204 -50.60 -14.37 33.26
CA TYR A 204 -49.81 -15.13 32.30
C TYR A 204 -48.64 -15.80 33.03
N ARG A 205 -48.64 -17.14 32.96
CA ARG A 205 -47.59 -18.04 33.45
C ARG A 205 -46.44 -18.03 32.44
N GLU A 206 -45.32 -17.40 32.77
CA GLU A 206 -44.09 -17.46 31.97
C GLU A 206 -43.33 -18.78 32.23
N GLU A 207 -43.03 -19.52 31.17
CA GLU A 207 -42.04 -20.59 31.18
C GLU A 207 -40.61 -20.00 31.12
N PRO A 208 -39.61 -20.62 31.77
CA PRO A 208 -38.27 -20.05 31.85
C PRO A 208 -37.54 -20.14 30.51
N VAL A 209 -37.36 -18.98 29.86
CA VAL A 209 -36.44 -18.84 28.72
C VAL A 209 -35.01 -18.86 29.24
N ASN A 210 -34.26 -19.85 28.75
CA ASN A 210 -32.84 -20.06 28.99
C ASN A 210 -32.02 -18.89 28.41
N VAL A 211 -31.56 -17.99 29.27
CA VAL A 211 -30.71 -16.86 28.90
C VAL A 211 -29.28 -17.37 28.66
N ALA A 212 -28.87 -17.43 27.39
CA ALA A 212 -27.48 -17.61 27.01
C ALA A 212 -26.62 -16.48 27.61
N PRO A 213 -25.37 -16.75 28.03
CA PRO A 213 -24.53 -15.74 28.65
C PRO A 213 -24.26 -14.58 27.68
N PRO A 214 -24.23 -13.32 28.17
CA PRO A 214 -23.95 -12.18 27.32
C PRO A 214 -22.53 -12.29 26.77
N VAL A 215 -22.44 -12.17 25.44
CA VAL A 215 -21.19 -11.92 24.71
C VAL A 215 -20.44 -10.79 25.43
N PRO A 216 -19.13 -10.91 25.70
CA PRO A 216 -18.39 -9.87 26.38
C PRO A 216 -18.40 -8.61 25.50
N GLN A 217 -19.21 -7.62 25.89
CA GLN A 217 -19.10 -6.26 25.41
C GLN A 217 -17.71 -5.78 25.80
N SER A 218 -16.85 -5.50 24.81
CA SER A 218 -15.58 -4.82 25.03
C SER A 218 -15.83 -3.58 25.88
N ARG A 219 -15.30 -3.58 27.10
CA ARG A 219 -15.33 -2.43 27.98
C ARG A 219 -14.58 -1.32 27.28
N VAL A 220 -15.30 -0.28 26.85
CA VAL A 220 -14.67 1.00 26.50
C VAL A 220 -13.94 1.46 27.76
N PRO A 221 -12.62 1.69 27.73
CA PRO A 221 -11.89 2.18 28.89
C PRO A 221 -12.49 3.52 29.35
N ASP A 222 -12.66 3.71 30.66
CA ASP A 222 -13.35 4.85 31.30
C ASP A 222 -12.77 6.25 30.97
N ASP A 223 -11.69 6.35 30.18
CA ASP A 223 -11.00 7.58 29.82
C ASP A 223 -11.01 7.90 28.31
N SER A 224 -11.81 7.22 27.48
CA SER A 224 -11.86 7.51 26.04
C SER A 224 -12.56 8.84 25.73
N ILE A 225 -11.97 9.66 24.87
CA ILE A 225 -12.57 10.92 24.41
C ILE A 225 -13.34 10.63 23.12
N VAL A 226 -14.60 11.04 23.05
CA VAL A 226 -15.38 10.97 21.80
C VAL A 226 -15.19 12.28 21.03
N MET A 227 -14.67 12.17 19.82
CA MET A 227 -14.42 13.30 18.93
C MET A 227 -15.37 13.23 17.73
N SER A 228 -15.98 14.36 17.36
CA SER A 228 -16.78 14.50 16.15
C SER A 228 -15.88 14.65 14.92
N LEU A 229 -15.27 13.55 14.50
CA LEU A 229 -14.38 13.48 13.34
C LEU A 229 -14.85 12.36 12.42
N HIS A 230 -14.94 12.66 11.12
CA HIS A 230 -15.31 11.68 10.10
C HIS A 230 -14.13 10.73 9.87
N SER A 231 -14.10 9.60 10.57
CA SER A 231 -12.89 8.80 10.73
C SER A 231 -13.19 7.31 10.88
N SER A 232 -12.23 6.46 10.52
CA SER A 232 -12.26 5.04 10.88
C SER A 232 -11.94 4.85 12.37
N PRO A 233 -12.46 3.81 13.04
CA PRO A 233 -12.20 3.59 14.45
C PRO A 233 -10.74 3.20 14.72
N VAL A 234 -10.29 3.49 15.93
CA VAL A 234 -8.98 3.07 16.43
C VAL A 234 -9.10 1.64 16.98
N ASN A 235 -8.73 0.65 16.17
CA ASN A 235 -8.81 -0.77 16.54
C ASN A 235 -7.52 -1.30 17.17
N ILE A 236 -6.39 -0.65 16.88
CA ILE A 236 -5.07 -1.04 17.35
C ILE A 236 -4.70 -0.21 18.57
N SER A 237 -4.41 -0.89 19.69
CA SER A 237 -3.89 -0.24 20.90
C SER A 237 -2.43 0.18 20.72
N GLN A 238 -1.97 1.13 21.54
CA GLN A 238 -0.58 1.59 21.54
C GLN A 238 0.41 0.43 21.74
N GLU A 239 0.14 -0.49 22.68
CA GLU A 239 0.98 -1.67 22.95
C GLU A 239 1.07 -2.61 21.73
N ARG A 240 -0.06 -2.79 21.02
CA ARG A 240 -0.09 -3.59 19.80
C ARG A 240 0.65 -2.90 18.66
N ALA A 241 0.54 -1.57 18.54
CA ALA A 241 1.30 -0.79 17.58
C ALA A 241 2.82 -0.93 17.82
N PHE A 242 3.29 -0.89 19.07
CA PHE A 242 4.69 -1.20 19.41
C PHE A 242 5.11 -2.62 18.98
N SER A 243 4.22 -3.60 19.15
CA SER A 243 4.49 -4.98 18.75
C SER A 243 4.62 -5.13 17.24
N ILE A 244 3.78 -4.43 16.48
CA ILE A 244 3.84 -4.37 15.00
C ILE A 244 5.09 -3.61 14.54
N ALA A 245 5.48 -2.55 15.25
CA ALA A 245 6.66 -1.74 14.94
C ALA A 245 8.00 -2.41 15.23
N ALA A 246 8.05 -3.36 16.18
CA ALA A 246 9.28 -4.02 16.63
C ALA A 246 10.19 -4.57 15.51
N PRO A 247 9.69 -5.24 14.44
CA PRO A 247 10.53 -5.66 13.32
C PRO A 247 11.07 -4.51 12.46
N HIS A 248 10.44 -3.33 12.49
CA HIS A 248 10.77 -2.21 11.61
C HIS A 248 11.62 -1.13 12.29
N VAL A 249 11.52 -1.01 13.63
CA VAL A 249 12.13 0.08 14.39
C VAL A 249 12.85 -0.46 15.62
N ARG A 250 14.12 -0.03 15.81
CA ARG A 250 14.90 -0.37 17.00
C ARG A 250 14.72 0.68 18.09
N GLY A 251 14.47 0.19 19.32
CA GLY A 251 14.38 1.03 20.51
C GLY A 251 13.22 2.01 20.46
N ALA A 252 12.05 1.55 19.99
CA ALA A 252 10.82 2.33 19.99
C ALA A 252 10.52 2.87 21.41
N ASN A 253 10.44 4.19 21.55
CA ASN A 253 10.34 4.87 22.85
C ASN A 253 9.16 5.83 22.94
N ALA A 254 8.56 6.20 21.81
CA ALA A 254 7.41 7.08 21.74
C ALA A 254 6.43 6.62 20.66
N ALA A 255 5.15 6.90 20.91
CA ALA A 255 4.05 6.57 20.02
C ALA A 255 3.02 7.68 20.07
N ILE A 256 2.70 8.27 18.93
CA ILE A 256 1.73 9.37 18.78
C ILE A 256 0.63 8.91 17.84
N LEU A 257 -0.63 9.15 18.20
CA LEU A 257 -1.77 8.85 17.34
C LEU A 257 -2.10 10.05 16.47
N LYS A 258 -1.87 9.96 15.16
CA LYS A 258 -2.21 11.01 14.20
C LYS A 258 -3.52 10.68 13.49
N PHE A 259 -4.41 11.65 13.37
CA PHE A 259 -5.56 11.60 12.48
C PHE A 259 -5.20 12.36 11.21
N VAL A 260 -4.93 11.63 10.14
CA VAL A 260 -4.46 12.19 8.87
C VAL A 260 -5.62 12.27 7.88
N PRO A 261 -5.82 13.40 7.21
CA PRO A 261 -6.88 13.56 6.23
C PRO A 261 -6.53 12.87 4.91
N PHE A 262 -7.45 12.06 4.41
CA PHE A 262 -7.41 11.43 3.09
C PHE A 262 -8.71 11.73 2.33
N TRP A 263 -8.60 11.93 1.03
CA TRP A 263 -9.71 11.92 0.10
C TRP A 263 -9.97 10.48 -0.31
N LYS A 264 -10.93 9.83 0.35
CA LYS A 264 -11.43 8.52 -0.07
C LYS A 264 -12.21 8.72 -1.37
N TYR A 265 -11.90 7.92 -2.38
CA TYR A 265 -12.60 8.00 -3.64
C TYR A 265 -13.04 6.64 -4.15
N ASN A 266 -14.12 6.64 -4.92
CA ASN A 266 -14.48 5.56 -5.82
C ASN A 266 -14.81 6.13 -7.19
N TYR A 267 -14.49 5.38 -8.23
CA TYR A 267 -14.82 5.77 -9.59
C TYR A 267 -15.40 4.61 -10.37
N SER A 268 -16.21 4.94 -11.36
CA SER A 268 -16.66 4.01 -12.39
C SER A 268 -16.75 4.74 -13.72
N LEU A 269 -16.32 4.09 -14.80
CA LEU A 269 -16.44 4.59 -16.15
C LEU A 269 -16.87 3.47 -17.10
N SER A 270 -17.66 3.84 -18.10
CA SER A 270 -18.09 2.94 -19.17
C SER A 270 -18.38 3.77 -20.41
N VAL A 271 -17.41 3.84 -21.32
CA VAL A 271 -17.42 4.68 -22.50
C VAL A 271 -17.20 3.84 -23.73
N GLU A 272 -18.06 4.00 -24.73
CA GLU A 272 -17.87 3.41 -26.05
C GLU A 272 -17.45 4.49 -27.04
N HIS A 273 -16.26 4.35 -27.63
CA HIS A 273 -15.80 5.20 -28.72
C HIS A 273 -15.99 4.48 -30.06
N ARG A 274 -16.80 5.07 -30.94
CA ARG A 274 -16.92 4.58 -32.31
C ARG A 274 -15.88 5.24 -33.21
N TYR A 275 -14.98 4.45 -33.78
CA TYR A 275 -14.02 4.92 -34.79
C TYR A 275 -14.08 4.07 -36.06
N ARG A 276 -14.52 4.69 -37.16
CA ARG A 276 -14.83 4.03 -38.45
C ARG A 276 -15.85 2.88 -38.24
N SER A 277 -15.45 1.65 -38.52
CA SER A 277 -16.25 0.42 -38.32
C SER A 277 -15.94 -0.29 -37.00
N LYS A 278 -15.04 0.23 -36.18
CA LYS A 278 -14.64 -0.37 -34.90
C LYS A 278 -15.28 0.38 -33.73
N ILE A 279 -15.66 -0.37 -32.70
CA ILE A 279 -16.12 0.14 -31.41
C ILE A 279 -15.00 -0.16 -30.42
N ILE A 280 -14.64 0.84 -29.62
CA ILE A 280 -13.59 0.79 -28.61
C ILE A 280 -14.27 1.01 -27.27
N ASP A 281 -14.35 -0.04 -26.47
CA ASP A 281 -14.98 0.02 -25.15
C ASP A 281 -13.91 0.27 -24.08
N ILE A 282 -14.09 1.36 -23.34
CA ILE A 282 -13.25 1.75 -22.21
C ILE A 282 -14.16 1.73 -20.98
N SER A 283 -14.02 0.68 -20.18
CA SER A 283 -14.73 0.53 -18.92
C SER A 283 -13.77 0.15 -17.81
N GLY A 284 -14.12 0.56 -16.59
CA GLY A 284 -13.38 0.23 -15.39
C GLY A 284 -13.94 0.92 -14.17
N ASP A 285 -13.58 0.38 -13.02
CA ASP A 285 -13.99 0.86 -11.71
C ASP A 285 -12.83 0.68 -10.73
N GLY A 286 -12.83 1.49 -9.67
CA GLY A 286 -11.77 1.45 -8.67
C GLY A 286 -12.10 2.28 -7.45
N SER A 287 -11.33 2.08 -6.39
CA SER A 287 -11.42 2.85 -5.16
C SER A 287 -10.04 2.99 -4.53
N GLY A 288 -9.83 4.08 -3.82
CA GLY A 288 -8.57 4.34 -3.12
C GLY A 288 -8.67 5.51 -2.16
N CYS A 289 -7.54 5.89 -1.58
CA CYS A 289 -7.41 7.04 -0.72
C CYS A 289 -6.27 7.93 -1.24
N LEU A 290 -6.53 9.22 -1.42
CA LEU A 290 -5.52 10.21 -1.78
C LEU A 290 -5.18 11.02 -0.52
N ASN A 291 -3.92 10.97 -0.08
CA ASN A 291 -3.47 11.71 1.09
C ASN A 291 -3.63 13.23 0.84
N ALA A 292 -4.39 13.91 1.71
CA ALA A 292 -4.68 15.33 1.55
C ALA A 292 -3.54 16.25 2.03
N LEU A 293 -2.45 15.69 2.57
CA LEU A 293 -1.25 16.41 2.98
C LEU A 293 -0.21 16.47 1.86
N ASN A 294 0.10 15.34 1.23
CA ASN A 294 1.17 15.22 0.24
C ASN A 294 0.72 14.78 -1.17
N GLY A 295 -0.56 14.44 -1.36
CA GLY A 295 -1.11 14.04 -2.66
C GLY A 295 -0.71 12.62 -3.10
N ASN A 296 -0.17 11.79 -2.20
CA ASN A 296 0.13 10.39 -2.50
C ASN A 296 -1.13 9.53 -2.52
N VAL A 297 -1.18 8.58 -3.45
CA VAL A 297 -2.29 7.62 -3.56
C VAL A 297 -1.95 6.37 -2.77
N GLU A 298 -2.85 5.96 -1.91
CA GLU A 298 -2.76 4.75 -1.11
C GLU A 298 -3.99 3.87 -1.31
N THR A 299 -3.74 2.57 -1.43
CA THR A 299 -4.81 1.57 -1.47
C THR A 299 -5.09 1.13 -0.04
N MET A 300 -6.06 1.78 0.61
CA MET A 300 -6.52 1.44 1.96
C MET A 300 -7.96 0.95 1.94
N HIS A 301 -8.25 -0.11 2.69
CA HIS A 301 -9.61 -0.59 2.90
C HIS A 301 -10.20 0.07 4.15
N LEU A 302 -11.12 1.02 3.95
CA LEU A 302 -11.80 1.77 5.01
C LEU A 302 -13.31 1.52 4.94
N ASP A 303 -13.79 0.50 5.65
CA ASP A 303 -15.20 0.05 5.55
C ASP A 303 -16.10 0.60 6.66
N ASP A 304 -15.54 1.00 7.81
CA ASP A 304 -16.28 1.48 8.99
C ASP A 304 -15.96 2.95 9.29
N ILE A 305 -16.33 3.85 8.37
CA ILE A 305 -16.13 5.28 8.60
C ILE A 305 -17.31 5.83 9.40
N GLN A 306 -17.00 6.43 10.55
CA GLN A 306 -17.98 6.94 11.49
C GLN A 306 -17.88 8.47 11.57
N LYS A 307 -18.98 9.14 11.90
CA LYS A 307 -19.00 10.61 12.12
C LYS A 307 -18.33 11.03 13.43
N THR A 308 -18.12 10.06 14.31
CA THR A 308 -17.50 10.24 15.62
C THR A 308 -16.52 9.11 15.85
N VAL A 309 -15.37 9.41 16.44
CA VAL A 309 -14.35 8.41 16.80
C VAL A 309 -14.08 8.44 18.30
N SER A 310 -13.95 7.26 18.90
CA SER A 310 -13.48 7.10 20.27
C SER A 310 -11.96 7.05 20.24
N VAL A 311 -11.33 8.09 20.79
CA VAL A 311 -9.88 8.20 20.90
C VAL A 311 -9.45 7.64 22.26
N PRO A 312 -8.50 6.69 22.31
CA PRO A 312 -7.89 6.26 23.55
C PRO A 312 -7.29 7.46 24.31
N ASN A 313 -7.08 7.34 25.63
CA ASN A 313 -6.43 8.37 26.44
C ASN A 313 -4.91 8.41 26.17
N VAL A 314 -4.54 8.84 24.97
CA VAL A 314 -3.18 8.89 24.44
C VAL A 314 -2.94 10.27 23.83
N GLU A 315 -1.68 10.63 23.65
CA GLU A 315 -1.33 11.84 22.89
C GLU A 315 -1.76 11.64 21.43
N TYR A 316 -2.57 12.57 20.94
CA TYR A 316 -3.07 12.55 19.57
C TYR A 316 -2.91 13.90 18.88
N ASP A 317 -2.74 13.85 17.56
CA ASP A 317 -2.68 15.01 16.69
C ASP A 317 -3.70 14.87 15.56
N VAL A 318 -4.36 15.97 15.17
CA VAL A 318 -5.33 15.98 14.08
C VAL A 318 -4.82 16.94 13.02
N LYS A 319 -4.37 16.38 11.88
CA LYS A 319 -3.79 17.15 10.78
C LYS A 319 -4.88 17.74 9.90
N MET A 320 -4.69 18.96 9.41
CA MET A 320 -5.65 19.60 8.51
C MET A 320 -5.31 19.31 7.05
N PRO A 321 -6.29 19.08 6.17
CA PRO A 321 -6.03 18.86 4.75
C PRO A 321 -5.34 20.08 4.14
N VAL A 322 -4.29 19.85 3.36
CA VAL A 322 -3.57 20.88 2.59
C VAL A 322 -4.24 21.07 1.23
N THR A 323 -4.68 19.98 0.61
CA THR A 323 -5.37 19.97 -0.69
C THR A 323 -6.89 20.16 -0.53
N THR A 324 -7.52 20.95 -1.41
CA THR A 324 -8.99 21.12 -1.40
C THR A 324 -9.71 19.97 -2.13
N GLU A 325 -11.03 19.87 -1.94
CA GLU A 325 -11.84 18.85 -2.62
C GLU A 325 -11.78 19.03 -4.16
N GLU A 326 -11.76 20.25 -4.66
CA GLU A 326 -11.68 20.53 -6.10
C GLU A 326 -10.32 20.13 -6.69
N GLU A 327 -9.23 20.41 -5.97
CA GLU A 327 -7.88 20.03 -6.37
C GLU A 327 -7.72 18.50 -6.37
N ALA A 328 -8.23 17.85 -5.33
CA ALA A 328 -8.26 16.38 -5.23
C ALA A 328 -9.08 15.76 -6.36
N ASN A 329 -10.29 16.28 -6.62
CA ASN A 329 -11.12 15.83 -7.74
C ASN A 329 -10.39 15.95 -9.07
N LYS A 330 -9.74 17.09 -9.32
CA LYS A 330 -8.97 17.29 -10.55
C LYS A 330 -7.82 16.28 -10.66
N GLN A 331 -7.04 16.10 -9.59
CA GLN A 331 -5.91 15.16 -9.58
C GLN A 331 -6.38 13.71 -9.81
N LEU A 332 -7.48 13.31 -9.18
CA LEU A 332 -8.07 11.98 -9.34
C LEU A 332 -8.64 11.78 -10.75
N LEU A 333 -9.32 12.78 -11.32
CA LEU A 333 -9.80 12.72 -12.69
C LEU A 333 -8.65 12.60 -13.69
N ASP A 334 -7.60 13.41 -13.54
CA ASP A 334 -6.43 13.36 -14.41
C ASP A 334 -5.75 11.97 -14.33
N MET A 335 -5.61 11.40 -13.12
CA MET A 335 -5.10 10.05 -12.91
C MET A 335 -5.94 8.98 -13.61
N VAL A 336 -7.27 9.00 -13.44
CA VAL A 336 -8.17 8.01 -14.06
C VAL A 336 -8.21 8.17 -15.57
N VAL A 337 -8.19 9.40 -16.08
CA VAL A 337 -8.12 9.65 -17.54
C VAL A 337 -6.84 9.07 -18.12
N ASP A 338 -5.70 9.28 -17.46
CA ASP A 338 -4.40 8.79 -17.91
C ASP A 338 -4.33 7.25 -17.84
N GLU A 339 -4.84 6.64 -16.76
CA GLU A 339 -4.88 5.18 -16.58
C GLU A 339 -5.70 4.48 -17.69
N TYR A 340 -6.84 5.06 -18.07
CA TYR A 340 -7.75 4.49 -19.07
C TYR A 340 -7.53 5.04 -20.49
N THR A 341 -6.47 5.81 -20.71
CA THR A 341 -6.08 6.24 -22.05
C THR A 341 -5.49 5.07 -22.84
N ARG A 342 -6.06 4.79 -24.01
CA ARG A 342 -5.63 3.71 -24.90
C ARG A 342 -5.09 4.25 -26.22
N ASP A 343 -3.89 3.82 -26.59
CA ASP A 343 -3.31 4.07 -27.92
C ASP A 343 -3.57 2.87 -28.83
N LEU A 344 -4.30 3.10 -29.92
CA LEU A 344 -4.67 2.06 -30.88
C LEU A 344 -4.14 2.36 -32.28
N ARG A 345 -3.56 1.33 -32.90
CA ARG A 345 -3.09 1.36 -34.29
C ARG A 345 -4.15 0.78 -35.22
N PHE A 346 -4.40 1.47 -36.33
CA PHE A 346 -5.31 1.06 -37.38
C PHE A 346 -4.54 0.98 -38.69
N ASP A 347 -4.35 -0.23 -39.20
CA ASP A 347 -3.80 -0.43 -40.52
C ASP A 347 -4.93 -0.49 -41.57
N ALA A 348 -4.75 0.22 -42.67
CA ALA A 348 -5.64 0.21 -43.82
C ALA A 348 -4.84 -0.08 -45.09
N THR A 349 -5.24 -1.11 -45.84
CA THR A 349 -4.64 -1.42 -47.14
C THR A 349 -5.31 -0.60 -48.24
N LYS A 350 -4.53 0.15 -49.02
CA LYS A 350 -5.02 0.90 -50.18
C LYS A 350 -4.16 0.58 -51.40
N GLY A 351 -4.65 -0.31 -52.26
CA GLY A 351 -3.84 -0.91 -53.33
C GLY A 351 -2.79 -1.83 -52.74
N ASP A 352 -1.53 -1.66 -53.15
CA ASP A 352 -0.39 -2.44 -52.63
C ASP A 352 0.31 -1.78 -51.42
N ALA A 353 -0.23 -0.66 -50.91
CA ALA A 353 0.32 0.06 -49.77
C ALA A 353 -0.49 -0.18 -48.48
N ILE A 354 0.20 -0.41 -47.35
CA ILE A 354 -0.39 -0.44 -46.01
C ILE A 354 -0.16 0.92 -45.35
N ILE A 355 -1.25 1.60 -44.99
CA ILE A 355 -1.21 2.85 -44.24
C ILE A 355 -1.51 2.52 -42.78
N SER A 356 -0.55 2.78 -41.89
CA SER A 356 -0.75 2.71 -40.44
C SER A 356 -1.17 4.07 -39.89
N GLU A 357 -2.23 4.10 -39.08
CA GLU A 357 -2.69 5.28 -38.35
C GLU A 357 -2.71 5.00 -36.85
N HIS A 358 -2.09 5.85 -36.05
CA HIS A 358 -2.12 5.74 -34.59
C HIS A 358 -3.14 6.74 -34.03
N LYS A 359 -4.06 6.26 -33.18
CA LYS A 359 -5.07 7.10 -32.56
C LYS A 359 -5.21 6.80 -31.07
N ARG A 360 -5.15 7.87 -30.29
CA ARG A 360 -5.35 7.88 -28.84
C ARG A 360 -6.83 8.06 -28.51
N PHE A 361 -7.36 7.20 -27.65
CA PHE A 361 -8.69 7.29 -27.08
C PHE A 361 -8.55 7.52 -25.58
N LYS A 362 -9.20 8.58 -25.09
CA LYS A 362 -9.21 8.94 -23.67
C LYS A 362 -10.65 9.20 -23.24
N PRO A 363 -11.07 8.74 -22.04
CA PRO A 363 -12.36 9.12 -21.50
C PRO A 363 -12.41 10.63 -21.25
N ALA A 364 -13.59 11.25 -21.40
CA ALA A 364 -13.76 12.61 -20.93
C ALA A 364 -14.01 12.61 -19.41
N ALA A 365 -13.65 13.69 -18.72
CA ALA A 365 -13.95 13.84 -17.30
C ALA A 365 -15.46 13.71 -16.98
N SER A 366 -16.33 14.07 -17.93
CA SER A 366 -17.78 13.89 -17.82
C SER A 366 -18.26 12.45 -17.87
N ASP A 367 -17.43 11.54 -18.39
CA ASP A 367 -17.77 10.13 -18.54
C ASP A 367 -17.36 9.29 -17.33
N ILE A 368 -16.63 9.89 -16.39
CA ILE A 368 -16.14 9.27 -15.17
C ILE A 368 -17.07 9.69 -14.03
N ASN A 369 -17.75 8.71 -13.46
CA ASN A 369 -18.49 8.91 -12.22
C ASN A 369 -17.51 8.76 -11.05
N LEU A 370 -17.08 9.89 -10.47
CA LEU A 370 -16.14 9.96 -9.35
C LEU A 370 -16.88 10.46 -8.10
N ASN A 371 -16.80 9.71 -7.02
CA ASN A 371 -17.23 10.15 -5.69
C ASN A 371 -15.97 10.36 -4.83
N VAL A 372 -15.87 11.51 -4.16
CA VAL A 372 -14.76 11.86 -3.29
C VAL A 372 -15.32 12.31 -1.95
N GLU A 373 -14.71 11.83 -0.87
CA GLU A 373 -15.11 12.11 0.50
C GLU A 373 -13.88 12.33 1.39
N LEU A 374 -13.90 13.39 2.21
CA LEU A 374 -12.85 13.62 3.21
C LEU A 374 -13.04 12.68 4.39
N VAL A 375 -12.03 11.87 4.66
CA VAL A 375 -11.99 10.91 5.77
C VAL A 375 -10.68 11.05 6.53
N TYR A 376 -10.74 10.92 7.84
CA TYR A 376 -9.56 10.92 8.68
C TYR A 376 -9.17 9.47 8.98
N VAL A 377 -7.93 9.12 8.68
CA VAL A 377 -7.38 7.81 8.98
C VAL A 377 -6.57 7.91 10.27
N PRO A 378 -6.88 7.12 11.30
CA PRO A 378 -6.06 7.08 12.51
C PRO A 378 -4.78 6.29 12.22
N ILE A 379 -3.63 6.86 12.54
CA ILE A 379 -2.31 6.33 12.24
C ILE A 379 -1.43 6.43 13.48
N TRP A 380 -0.85 5.32 13.88
CA TRP A 380 0.18 5.28 14.90
C TRP A 380 1.52 5.61 14.28
N GLU A 381 2.12 6.73 14.69
CA GLU A 381 3.53 7.00 14.44
C GLU A 381 4.34 6.49 15.64
N ILE A 382 5.15 5.46 15.41
CA ILE A 382 6.05 4.90 16.41
C ILE A 382 7.46 5.40 16.12
N LYS A 383 8.01 6.21 17.03
CA LYS A 383 9.37 6.74 16.92
C LYS A 383 10.37 5.81 17.61
N GLY A 384 11.43 5.46 16.90
CA GLY A 384 12.60 4.78 17.45
C GLY A 384 13.83 5.66 17.50
N GLN A 385 14.98 5.02 17.72
CA GLN A 385 16.23 5.74 17.91
C GLN A 385 16.75 6.45 16.64
N ARG A 386 16.40 5.94 15.46
CA ARG A 386 16.91 6.44 14.16
C ARG A 386 15.84 6.58 13.07
N ASN A 387 14.69 5.96 13.25
CA ASN A 387 13.61 5.94 12.28
C ASN A 387 12.25 5.90 12.99
N SER A 388 11.20 6.29 12.29
CA SER A 388 9.81 6.09 12.68
C SER A 388 9.15 5.05 11.78
N VAL A 389 8.03 4.48 12.25
CA VAL A 389 7.13 3.67 11.43
C VAL A 389 5.70 4.13 11.63
N GLU A 390 4.96 4.17 10.54
CA GLU A 390 3.57 4.59 10.50
C GLU A 390 2.68 3.37 10.27
N ILE A 391 1.73 3.17 11.17
CA ILE A 391 0.85 2.00 11.19
C ILE A 391 -0.57 2.48 11.17
N ASN A 392 -1.36 2.03 10.20
CA ASN A 392 -2.79 2.27 10.16
C ASN A 392 -3.44 1.69 11.43
N ALA A 393 -4.05 2.53 12.27
CA ALA A 393 -4.62 2.10 13.54
C ALA A 393 -5.99 1.41 13.38
N TYR A 394 -6.57 1.43 12.18
CA TYR A 394 -7.78 0.68 11.83
C TYR A 394 -7.46 -0.73 11.36
N SER A 395 -6.55 -0.89 10.38
CA SER A 395 -6.19 -2.20 9.80
C SER A 395 -5.00 -2.88 10.49
N GLY A 396 -4.09 -2.12 11.08
CA GLY A 396 -2.81 -2.60 11.61
C GLY A 396 -1.71 -2.76 10.56
N GLU A 397 -1.95 -2.31 9.33
CA GLU A 397 -0.97 -2.36 8.24
C GLU A 397 0.07 -1.25 8.37
N VAL A 398 1.33 -1.57 8.05
CA VAL A 398 2.41 -0.59 7.97
C VAL A 398 2.27 0.17 6.65
N LEU A 399 2.28 1.50 6.73
CA LEU A 399 2.16 2.35 5.55
C LEU A 399 3.46 2.34 4.75
N GLN A 400 3.34 2.31 3.42
CA GLN A 400 4.50 2.27 2.52
C GLN A 400 5.06 3.67 2.24
N ASN A 401 4.18 4.67 2.23
CA ASN A 401 4.53 6.06 2.01
C ASN A 401 4.38 6.82 3.33
N PRO A 402 5.24 7.80 3.60
CA PRO A 402 5.05 8.68 4.75
C PRO A 402 3.76 9.48 4.58
N VAL A 403 3.05 9.68 5.67
CA VAL A 403 1.79 10.42 5.65
C VAL A 403 1.97 11.92 5.75
N ASP A 404 3.13 12.38 6.19
CA ASP A 404 3.51 13.78 6.33
C ASP A 404 4.83 14.08 5.62
N ASP A 405 4.99 15.31 5.13
CA ASP A 405 6.21 15.80 4.49
C ASP A 405 7.17 16.44 5.49
N ASP A 406 6.82 16.46 6.78
CA ASP A 406 7.67 16.93 7.88
C ASP A 406 9.01 16.15 7.88
N VAL A 407 10.03 16.77 7.29
CA VAL A 407 11.42 16.30 7.36
C VAL A 407 11.88 16.45 8.81
N GLU A 408 11.74 15.40 9.61
CA GLU A 408 12.44 15.31 10.90
C GLU A 408 13.94 15.14 10.59
N PHE A 409 14.68 16.25 10.60
CA PHE A 409 16.14 16.21 10.51
C PHE A 409 16.70 15.47 11.74
N VAL A 410 17.26 14.28 11.49
CA VAL A 410 17.98 13.45 12.47
C VAL A 410 19.39 13.96 12.71
#